data_AF-A0A2E9EBH2-F1
#
_entry.id   AF-A0A2E9EBH2-F1
#
_cell.length_a   1.000
_cell.length_b   1.000
_cell.length_c   1.000
_cell.angle_alpha   90.00
_cell.angle_beta   90.00
_cell.angle_gamma   90.00
#
_symmetry.space_group_name_H-M   'P 1'
#
loop_
_entity.id
_entity.type
_entity.pdbx_description
1 polymer ?
#
loop_
_entity_poly.entity_id
_entity_poly.type
_entity_poly.pdbx_seq_one_letter_code
_entity_poly.pdbx_strand_id
1 'polypeptide(L)'
;MQEKATFTAMTEGTPDDYAIIARANGEHAKALADRILDHLALLKGDTGGFAIDRYRHCLQTATRAYRDGRDYEYVVCALLHDIGDTLASANHADLAATMLEPFVSKENYWIVKHHGIFQGYYFFEHLGLNKNMRDEYRDSEYWHACAEFCAK
;
A
#
# COMPACT_ATOMS: atom_id res chain seq x y z
N MET A 1 6.80 -10.03 -32.50
CA MET A 1 7.87 -10.11 -31.48
C MET A 1 8.11 -8.69 -30.98
N GLN A 2 8.16 -8.43 -29.68
CA GLN A 2 8.38 -7.07 -29.16
C GLN A 2 9.84 -6.67 -29.41
N GLU A 3 10.09 -5.46 -29.90
CA GLU A 3 11.44 -4.90 -30.04
C GLU A 3 12.14 -4.86 -28.68
N LYS A 4 13.47 -5.05 -28.68
CA LYS A 4 14.29 -5.06 -27.47
C LYS A 4 15.55 -4.25 -27.70
N ALA A 5 16.05 -3.63 -26.62
CA ALA A 5 17.40 -3.11 -26.58
C ALA A 5 18.42 -4.22 -26.82
N THR A 6 19.57 -3.86 -27.39
CA THR A 6 20.61 -4.80 -27.84
C THR A 6 21.87 -4.79 -26.99
N PHE A 7 22.07 -3.77 -26.17
CA PHE A 7 23.23 -3.66 -25.29
C PHE A 7 23.24 -4.76 -24.21
N THR A 8 24.45 -5.13 -23.77
CA THR A 8 24.62 -6.07 -22.64
C THR A 8 25.12 -5.38 -21.36
N ALA A 9 25.63 -4.15 -21.47
CA ALA A 9 25.94 -3.26 -20.36
C ALA A 9 25.30 -1.87 -20.58
N MET A 10 24.82 -1.23 -19.50
CA MET A 10 24.15 0.09 -19.58
C MET A 10 25.04 1.18 -20.23
N THR A 11 26.36 1.06 -20.09
CA THR A 11 27.36 1.97 -20.70
C THR A 11 27.43 1.87 -22.23
N GLU A 12 26.87 0.81 -22.81
CA GLU A 12 26.86 0.54 -24.25
C GLU A 12 25.52 0.89 -24.89
N GLY A 13 24.55 1.37 -24.11
CA GLY A 13 23.20 1.69 -24.60
C GLY A 13 23.21 2.86 -25.58
N THR A 14 22.51 2.69 -26.70
CA THR A 14 22.34 3.74 -27.73
C THR A 14 21.02 4.49 -27.55
N PRO A 15 20.87 5.70 -28.13
CA PRO A 15 19.59 6.41 -28.15
C PRO A 15 18.43 5.56 -28.72
N ASP A 16 18.69 4.72 -29.72
CA ASP A 16 17.68 3.85 -30.32
C ASP A 16 17.23 2.74 -29.36
N ASP A 17 18.17 2.14 -28.60
CA ASP A 17 17.85 1.17 -27.54
C ASP A 17 16.95 1.81 -26.47
N TYR A 18 17.27 3.03 -26.03
CA TYR A 18 16.47 3.73 -25.03
C TYR A 18 15.13 4.20 -25.57
N ALA A 19 15.00 4.48 -26.87
CA ALA A 19 13.70 4.75 -27.49
C ALA A 19 12.80 3.51 -27.44
N ILE A 20 13.36 2.30 -27.65
CA ILE A 20 12.62 1.04 -27.49
C ILE A 20 12.19 0.85 -26.03
N ILE A 21 13.10 1.05 -25.07
CA ILE A 21 12.81 0.91 -23.63
C ILE A 21 11.74 1.91 -23.19
N ALA A 22 11.83 3.18 -23.62
CA ALA A 22 10.87 4.21 -23.25
C ALA A 22 9.45 3.87 -23.74
N ARG A 23 9.32 3.38 -24.99
CA ARG A 23 8.02 2.90 -25.52
C ARG A 23 7.49 1.73 -24.69
N ALA A 24 8.32 0.72 -24.42
CA ALA A 24 7.93 -0.44 -23.62
C ALA A 24 7.52 -0.06 -22.19
N ASN A 25 8.26 0.86 -21.56
CA ASN A 25 7.96 1.36 -20.22
C ASN A 25 6.64 2.15 -20.19
N GLY A 26 6.35 2.95 -21.22
CA GLY A 26 5.08 3.66 -21.34
C GLY A 26 3.88 2.70 -21.35
N GLU A 27 3.94 1.63 -22.14
CA GLU A 27 2.90 0.60 -22.15
C GLU A 27 2.84 -0.18 -20.83
N HIS A 28 3.98 -0.50 -20.24
CA HIS A 28 4.04 -1.15 -18.92
C HIS A 28 3.36 -0.27 -17.86
N ALA A 29 3.66 1.02 -17.80
CA ALA A 29 3.11 1.96 -16.82
C ALA A 29 1.57 2.08 -16.90
N LYS A 30 0.99 2.07 -18.12
CA LYS A 30 -0.47 2.13 -18.31
C LYS A 30 -1.22 0.97 -17.64
N ALA A 31 -0.62 -0.21 -17.61
CA ALA A 31 -1.20 -1.40 -17.00
C ALA A 31 -0.87 -1.56 -15.50
N LEU A 32 -0.38 -0.50 -14.83
CA LEU A 32 0.00 -0.56 -13.41
C LEU A 32 -1.18 -0.94 -12.51
N ALA A 33 -2.34 -0.31 -12.70
CA ALA A 33 -3.51 -0.54 -11.85
C ALA A 33 -3.94 -2.03 -11.86
N ASP A 34 -3.97 -2.66 -13.03
CA ASP A 34 -4.31 -4.08 -13.17
C ASP A 34 -3.32 -4.97 -12.39
N ARG A 35 -2.02 -4.68 -12.51
CA ARG A 35 -1.00 -5.41 -11.75
C ARG A 35 -1.14 -5.21 -10.23
N ILE A 36 -1.50 -4.02 -9.78
CA ILE A 36 -1.78 -3.78 -8.35
C ILE A 36 -2.97 -4.62 -7.88
N LEU A 37 -4.03 -4.73 -8.68
CA LEU A 37 -5.20 -5.55 -8.36
C LEU A 37 -4.87 -7.06 -8.37
N ASP A 38 -4.02 -7.51 -9.29
CA ASP A 38 -3.53 -8.88 -9.32
C ASP A 38 -2.71 -9.20 -8.05
N HIS A 39 -1.84 -8.28 -7.62
CA HIS A 39 -1.08 -8.42 -6.37
C HIS A 39 -1.99 -8.40 -5.14
N LEU A 40 -2.99 -7.52 -5.09
CA LEU A 40 -3.99 -7.51 -4.02
C LEU A 40 -4.73 -8.85 -3.93
N ALA A 41 -5.04 -9.47 -5.07
CA ALA A 41 -5.72 -10.76 -5.11
C ALA A 41 -4.89 -11.92 -4.52
N LEU A 42 -3.57 -11.78 -4.37
CA LEU A 42 -2.72 -12.76 -3.69
C LEU A 42 -3.06 -12.90 -2.19
N LEU A 43 -3.72 -11.90 -1.60
CA LEU A 43 -4.20 -11.95 -0.21
C LEU A 43 -5.41 -12.89 -0.01
N LYS A 44 -5.99 -13.44 -1.08
CA LYS A 44 -7.17 -14.31 -1.00
C LYS A 44 -6.82 -15.63 -0.32
N GLY A 45 -7.65 -16.04 0.63
CA GLY A 45 -7.50 -17.32 1.33
C GLY A 45 -6.47 -17.34 2.47
N ASP A 46 -5.55 -16.37 2.57
CA ASP A 46 -4.71 -16.22 3.75
C ASP A 46 -5.46 -15.47 4.85
N THR A 47 -5.71 -16.16 5.96
CA THR A 47 -6.37 -15.58 7.13
C THR A 47 -5.39 -15.08 8.17
N GLY A 48 -4.14 -15.54 8.19
CA GLY A 48 -3.20 -15.22 9.27
C GLY A 48 -3.72 -15.49 10.68
N GLY A 49 -4.75 -16.34 10.85
CA GLY A 49 -5.44 -16.59 12.12
C GLY A 49 -6.65 -15.67 12.41
N PHE A 50 -6.96 -14.70 11.56
CA PHE A 50 -8.17 -13.87 11.66
C PHE A 50 -9.43 -14.61 11.15
N ALA A 51 -10.60 -14.05 11.46
CA ALA A 51 -11.89 -14.62 11.07
C ALA A 51 -12.21 -14.50 9.56
N ILE A 52 -11.49 -13.62 8.85
CA ILE A 52 -11.60 -13.43 7.40
C ILE A 52 -10.20 -13.38 6.79
N ASP A 53 -10.11 -13.63 5.48
CA ASP A 53 -8.86 -13.46 4.77
C ASP A 53 -8.47 -11.99 4.62
N ARG A 54 -7.17 -11.74 4.42
CA ARG A 54 -6.61 -10.38 4.28
C ARG A 54 -7.22 -9.62 3.10
N TYR A 55 -7.58 -10.32 2.02
CA TYR A 55 -8.26 -9.71 0.88
C TYR A 55 -9.65 -9.16 1.24
N ARG A 56 -10.47 -9.96 1.95
CA ARG A 56 -11.79 -9.54 2.44
C ARG A 56 -11.67 -8.43 3.46
N HIS A 57 -10.66 -8.46 4.33
CA HIS A 57 -10.36 -7.36 5.24
C HIS A 57 -10.14 -6.04 4.46
N CYS A 58 -9.23 -6.04 3.49
CA CYS A 58 -8.99 -4.87 2.62
C CYS A 58 -10.27 -4.37 1.94
N LEU A 59 -11.08 -5.27 1.37
CA LEU A 59 -12.36 -4.91 0.74
C LEU A 59 -13.37 -4.33 1.73
N GLN A 60 -13.44 -4.86 2.95
CA GLN A 60 -14.34 -4.36 3.99
C GLN A 60 -13.93 -2.94 4.41
N THR A 61 -12.65 -2.69 4.65
CA THR A 61 -12.12 -1.37 5.01
C THR A 61 -12.44 -0.35 3.91
N ALA A 62 -12.15 -0.67 2.65
CA ALA A 62 -12.49 0.18 1.51
C ALA A 62 -13.99 0.41 1.35
N THR A 63 -14.82 -0.63 1.55
CA THR A 63 -16.28 -0.53 1.46
C THR A 63 -16.85 0.37 2.55
N ARG A 64 -16.32 0.30 3.78
CA ARG A 64 -16.71 1.20 4.88
C ARG A 64 -16.34 2.63 4.54
N ALA A 65 -15.11 2.87 4.10
CA ALA A 65 -14.66 4.20 3.67
C ALA A 65 -15.54 4.79 2.55
N TYR A 66 -15.92 3.98 1.56
CA TYR A 66 -16.79 4.41 0.46
C TYR A 66 -18.21 4.76 0.96
N ARG A 67 -18.77 3.96 1.86
CA ARG A 67 -20.09 4.21 2.47
C ARG A 67 -20.10 5.43 3.40
N ASP A 68 -18.95 5.74 4.00
CA ASP A 68 -18.73 6.94 4.81
C ASP A 68 -18.57 8.22 3.96
N GLY A 69 -18.65 8.13 2.63
CA GLY A 69 -18.55 9.28 1.73
C GLY A 69 -17.15 9.85 1.60
N ARG A 70 -16.11 9.07 1.93
CA ARG A 70 -14.70 9.45 1.72
C ARG A 70 -14.40 9.56 0.22
N ASP A 71 -13.41 10.37 -0.13
CA ASP A 71 -12.96 10.50 -1.51
C ASP A 71 -12.31 9.19 -2.04
N TYR A 72 -12.12 9.13 -3.36
CA TYR A 72 -11.56 7.96 -4.00
C TYR A 72 -10.11 7.67 -3.60
N GLU A 73 -9.33 8.70 -3.26
CA GLU A 73 -7.94 8.53 -2.82
C GLU A 73 -7.91 7.76 -1.49
N TYR A 74 -8.71 8.19 -0.52
CA TYR A 74 -8.85 7.53 0.77
C TYR A 74 -9.40 6.10 0.64
N VAL A 75 -10.39 5.88 -0.23
CA VAL A 75 -10.93 4.53 -0.50
C VAL A 75 -9.86 3.61 -1.09
N VAL A 76 -9.01 4.11 -1.99
CA VAL A 76 -7.89 3.35 -2.56
C VAL A 76 -6.82 3.07 -1.50
N CYS A 77 -6.48 4.04 -0.64
CA CYS A 77 -5.59 3.81 0.50
C CYS A 77 -6.14 2.74 1.45
N ALA A 78 -7.43 2.80 1.78
CA ALA A 78 -8.11 1.78 2.58
C ALA A 78 -8.09 0.40 1.91
N LEU A 79 -8.23 0.32 0.58
CA LEU A 79 -8.16 -0.94 -0.15
C LEU A 79 -6.75 -1.55 -0.17
N LEU A 80 -5.72 -0.71 -0.19
CA LEU A 80 -4.34 -1.13 -0.44
C LEU A 80 -3.43 -1.06 0.80
N HIS A 81 -3.94 -0.64 1.96
CA HIS A 81 -3.12 -0.45 3.17
C HIS A 81 -2.31 -1.69 3.59
N ASP A 82 -2.88 -2.88 3.41
CA ASP A 82 -2.28 -4.17 3.79
C ASP A 82 -1.70 -4.96 2.59
N ILE A 83 -1.63 -4.39 1.39
CA ILE A 83 -1.11 -5.11 0.20
C ILE A 83 0.32 -5.64 0.40
N GLY A 84 1.09 -4.98 1.28
CA GLY A 84 2.46 -5.34 1.59
C GLY A 84 2.63 -6.63 2.40
N ASP A 85 1.56 -7.21 2.95
CA ASP A 85 1.62 -8.39 3.82
C ASP A 85 2.32 -9.59 3.16
N THR A 86 2.20 -9.71 1.83
CA THR A 86 2.73 -10.84 1.05
C THR A 86 4.25 -10.81 0.86
N LEU A 87 4.84 -9.62 0.71
CA LEU A 87 6.25 -9.45 0.33
C LEU A 87 7.09 -8.80 1.44
N ALA A 88 6.46 -8.02 2.31
CA ALA A 88 7.11 -7.20 3.32
C ALA A 88 6.44 -7.39 4.69
N SER A 89 6.23 -8.64 5.13
CA SER A 89 5.46 -8.94 6.35
C SER A 89 6.01 -8.28 7.64
N ALA A 90 7.28 -7.84 7.64
CA ALA A 90 7.89 -7.12 8.77
C ALA A 90 7.68 -5.59 8.72
N ASN A 91 7.26 -5.06 7.58
CA ASN A 91 7.17 -3.62 7.29
C ASN A 91 6.14 -3.36 6.18
N HIS A 92 4.99 -4.03 6.26
CA HIS A 92 4.00 -4.09 5.18
C HIS A 92 3.41 -2.71 4.88
N ALA A 93 3.21 -1.92 5.94
CA ALA A 93 2.74 -0.55 5.87
C ALA A 93 3.71 0.36 5.10
N ASP A 94 5.03 0.20 5.28
CA ASP A 94 6.04 0.96 4.52
C ASP A 94 6.00 0.62 3.03
N LEU A 95 5.85 -0.66 2.68
CA LEU A 95 5.73 -1.10 1.29
C LEU A 95 4.46 -0.51 0.64
N ALA A 96 3.32 -0.61 1.32
CA ALA A 96 2.06 -0.04 0.84
C ALA A 96 2.15 1.48 0.66
N ALA A 97 2.72 2.20 1.65
CA ALA A 97 2.87 3.65 1.60
C ALA A 97 3.80 4.08 0.46
N THR A 98 4.95 3.42 0.29
CA THR A 98 5.91 3.72 -0.78
C THR A 98 5.30 3.54 -2.17
N MET A 99 4.48 2.50 -2.34
CA MET A 99 3.77 2.25 -3.60
C MET A 99 2.77 3.37 -3.93
N LEU A 100 2.08 3.90 -2.91
CA LEU A 100 1.02 4.91 -3.08
C LEU A 100 1.55 6.34 -3.13
N GLU A 101 2.71 6.62 -2.54
CA GLU A 101 3.29 7.97 -2.37
C GLU A 101 3.23 8.87 -3.62
N PRO A 102 3.48 8.40 -4.85
CA PRO A 102 3.44 9.26 -6.04
C PRO A 102 2.02 9.74 -6.42
N PHE A 103 0.97 9.14 -5.86
CA PHE A 103 -0.42 9.29 -6.31
C PHE A 103 -1.36 9.86 -5.25
N VAL A 104 -0.91 9.97 -4.00
CA VAL A 104 -1.76 10.32 -2.86
C VAL A 104 -1.24 11.54 -2.10
N SER A 105 -2.12 12.20 -1.37
CA SER A 105 -1.79 13.30 -0.47
C SER A 105 -0.82 12.88 0.64
N LYS A 106 -0.11 13.86 1.20
CA LYS A 106 0.79 13.64 2.35
C LYS A 106 0.07 13.02 3.55
N GLU A 107 -1.17 13.43 3.79
CA GLU A 107 -2.01 12.88 4.86
C GLU A 107 -2.26 11.38 4.63
N ASN A 108 -2.76 10.99 3.45
CA ASN A 108 -3.06 9.59 3.16
C ASN A 108 -1.80 8.70 3.09
N TYR A 109 -0.69 9.22 2.55
CA TYR A 109 0.61 8.55 2.65
C TYR A 109 0.98 8.30 4.11
N TRP A 110 0.86 9.31 4.97
CA TRP A 110 1.21 9.20 6.38
C TRP A 110 0.32 8.23 7.13
N ILE A 111 -0.98 8.25 6.88
CA ILE A 111 -1.95 7.31 7.45
C ILE A 111 -1.56 5.87 7.08
N VAL A 112 -1.37 5.57 5.78
CA VAL A 112 -0.99 4.22 5.33
C VAL A 112 0.35 3.81 5.93
N LYS A 113 1.32 4.70 6.03
CA LYS A 113 2.63 4.37 6.60
C LYS A 113 2.56 3.97 8.08
N HIS A 114 1.73 4.63 8.87
CA HIS A 114 1.71 4.47 10.33
C HIS A 114 0.54 3.61 10.84
N HIS A 115 -0.38 3.18 9.97
CA HIS A 115 -1.59 2.47 10.39
C HIS A 115 -1.29 1.24 11.25
N GLY A 116 -0.20 0.50 10.98
CA GLY A 116 0.15 -0.70 11.76
C GLY A 116 0.43 -0.39 13.24
N ILE A 117 1.15 0.71 13.53
CA ILE A 117 1.41 1.15 14.90
C ILE A 117 0.12 1.67 15.55
N PHE A 118 -0.72 2.38 14.80
CA PHE A 118 -1.99 2.91 15.31
C PHE A 118 -3.03 1.82 15.59
N GLN A 119 -3.10 0.80 14.74
CA GLN A 119 -3.93 -0.40 14.95
C GLN A 119 -3.47 -1.19 16.18
N GLY A 120 -2.17 -1.16 16.48
CA GLY A 120 -1.60 -1.73 17.70
C GLY A 120 -2.29 -1.28 18.99
N TYR A 121 -2.91 -0.09 19.00
CA TYR A 121 -3.73 0.39 20.10
C TYR A 121 -4.86 -0.57 20.50
N TYR A 122 -5.30 -1.47 19.62
CA TYR A 122 -6.38 -2.40 19.92
C TYR A 122 -5.92 -3.79 20.38
N PHE A 123 -4.62 -4.14 20.22
CA PHE A 123 -4.17 -5.51 20.52
C PHE A 123 -2.75 -5.66 21.08
N PHE A 124 -1.90 -4.64 21.06
CA PHE A 124 -0.52 -4.74 21.55
C PHE A 124 -0.43 -5.17 23.01
N GLU A 125 -1.36 -4.74 23.87
CA GLU A 125 -1.38 -5.17 25.29
C GLU A 125 -1.58 -6.69 25.45
N HIS A 126 -2.31 -7.33 24.54
CA HIS A 126 -2.49 -8.79 24.52
C HIS A 126 -1.23 -9.54 24.07
N LEU A 127 -0.27 -8.84 23.48
CA LEU A 127 1.03 -9.35 23.06
C LEU A 127 2.17 -8.94 24.02
N GLY A 128 1.86 -8.27 25.13
CA GLY A 128 2.85 -7.72 26.05
C GLY A 128 3.61 -6.49 25.52
N LEU A 129 3.08 -5.85 24.47
CA LEU A 129 3.64 -4.65 23.86
C LEU A 129 2.94 -3.38 24.38
N ASN A 130 3.56 -2.22 24.14
CA ASN A 130 3.00 -0.93 24.55
C ASN A 130 1.81 -0.53 23.66
N LYS A 131 0.59 -0.64 24.20
CA LYS A 131 -0.66 -0.17 23.54
C LYS A 131 -0.60 1.28 23.04
N ASN A 132 0.13 2.14 23.76
CA ASN A 132 0.24 3.56 23.43
C ASN A 132 1.45 3.89 22.55
N MET A 133 2.03 2.91 21.84
CA MET A 133 3.17 3.15 20.93
C MET A 133 2.86 4.21 19.85
N ARG A 134 1.59 4.35 19.43
CA ARG A 134 1.16 5.45 18.55
C ARG A 134 1.41 6.86 19.09
N ASP A 135 1.63 7.01 20.40
CA ASP A 135 1.85 8.31 21.05
C ASP A 135 3.24 8.87 20.75
N GLU A 136 4.16 8.06 20.21
CA GLU A 136 5.43 8.52 19.64
C GLU A 136 5.21 9.53 18.50
N TYR A 137 4.02 9.53 17.89
CA TYR A 137 3.64 10.39 16.78
C TYR A 137 2.65 11.50 17.19
N ARG A 138 2.43 11.72 18.50
CA ARG A 138 1.37 12.60 19.03
C ARG A 138 1.41 14.03 18.49
N ASP A 139 2.59 14.53 18.15
CA ASP A 139 2.79 15.89 17.65
C ASP A 139 2.55 16.03 16.13
N SER A 140 2.25 14.93 15.43
CA SER A 140 1.91 14.95 14.00
C SER A 140 0.50 15.52 13.79
N GLU A 141 0.35 16.43 12.81
CA GLU A 141 -0.96 16.93 12.39
C GLU A 141 -1.90 15.81 11.88
N TYR A 142 -1.34 14.70 11.42
CA TYR A 142 -2.09 13.53 10.91
C TYR A 142 -2.41 12.49 11.97
N TRP A 143 -2.02 12.70 13.24
CA TRP A 143 -2.23 11.74 14.32
C TRP A 143 -3.72 11.39 14.48
N HIS A 144 -4.58 12.41 14.51
CA HIS A 144 -6.03 12.20 14.65
C HIS A 144 -6.63 11.48 13.44
N ALA A 145 -6.17 11.79 12.23
CA ALA A 145 -6.65 11.16 11.01
C ALA A 145 -6.28 9.67 10.95
N CYS A 146 -5.06 9.30 11.35
CA CYS A 146 -4.66 7.89 11.42
C CYS A 146 -5.37 7.12 12.54
N ALA A 147 -5.59 7.77 13.69
CA ALA A 147 -6.40 7.20 14.77
C ALA A 147 -7.86 6.95 14.32
N GLU A 148 -8.46 7.87 13.56
CA GLU A 148 -9.78 7.67 12.95
C GLU A 148 -9.77 6.52 11.95
N PHE A 149 -8.76 6.46 11.07
CA PHE A 149 -8.62 5.38 10.09
C PHE A 149 -8.64 3.99 10.77
N CYS A 150 -7.89 3.81 11.85
CA CYS A 150 -7.83 2.53 12.57
C CYS A 150 -9.05 2.24 13.46
N ALA A 151 -9.92 3.21 13.72
CA ALA A 151 -11.10 3.03 14.57
C ALA A 151 -12.36 2.56 13.82
N LYS A 152 -12.31 2.54 12.48
CA LYS A 152 -13.42 2.17 11.59
C LYS A 152 -13.29 0.77 11.03
#